data_AF-A0A200PP95-F1
#
_entry.id   AF-A0A200PP95-F1
#
_cell.length_a   1.000
_cell.length_b   1.000
_cell.length_c   1.000
_cell.angle_alpha   90.00
_cell.angle_beta   90.00
_cell.angle_gamma   90.00
#
_symmetry.space_group_name_H-M   'P 1'
#
loop_
_entity.id
_entity.type
_entity.pdbx_description
1 polymer ?
#
loop_
_entity_poly.entity_id
_entity_poly.type
_entity_poly.pdbx_seq_one_letter_code
_entity_poly.pdbx_strand_id
1 'polypeptide(L)'
;MVFTSLILSPATSSFSPSLPVSNKRSGSSPIHCCEDSLGRSKLKHIGSNNGLESFPEKNSLVTTPAIIPRPRRIILVRHGQSEGNVDESVYTRVPDPKIGLTEKGVAEAEECGKRIRKLIESDGANDWKVYFYVSPYKRTLETLRGVGKAFESSRIAGVREEPRLREQDFGMFPLSIL
;
A
#
# COMPACT_ATOMS: atom_id res chain seq x y z
N MET A 1 -1.01 3.84 12.29
CA MET A 1 -1.91 3.44 11.18
C MET A 1 -1.38 2.19 10.47
N VAL A 2 -2.23 1.44 9.75
CA VAL A 2 -1.86 0.38 8.81
C VAL A 2 -2.26 0.84 7.40
N PHE A 3 -1.33 0.77 6.45
CA PHE A 3 -1.55 1.13 5.05
C PHE A 3 -1.46 -0.14 4.21
N THR A 4 -2.46 -0.40 3.39
CA THR A 4 -2.49 -1.53 2.45
C THR A 4 -2.47 -1.01 1.03
N SER A 5 -1.48 -1.42 0.25
CA SER A 5 -1.33 -1.05 -1.16
C SER A 5 -1.55 -2.29 -2.03
N LEU A 6 -2.53 -2.24 -2.93
CA LEU A 6 -2.82 -3.33 -3.86
C LEU A 6 -2.01 -3.16 -5.14
N ILE A 7 -1.08 -4.08 -5.41
CA ILE A 7 -0.28 -4.08 -6.64
C ILE A 7 -0.79 -5.20 -7.55
N LEU A 8 -1.14 -4.87 -8.80
CA LEU A 8 -1.44 -5.87 -9.83
C LEU A 8 -0.13 -6.20 -10.58
N SER A 9 0.14 -7.48 -10.85
CA SER A 9 1.25 -7.84 -11.73
C SER A 9 0.93 -7.41 -13.17
N PRO A 10 1.91 -6.96 -13.98
CA PRO A 10 1.66 -6.71 -15.39
C PRO A 10 1.38 -8.04 -16.12
N ALA A 11 0.26 -8.09 -16.84
CA ALA A 11 -0.11 -9.26 -17.64
C ALA A 11 0.93 -9.53 -18.74
N THR A 12 1.42 -10.76 -18.84
CA THR A 12 2.18 -11.24 -20.01
C THR A 12 1.22 -11.36 -21.20
N SER A 13 1.28 -10.43 -22.15
CA SER A 13 0.46 -10.45 -23.36
C SER A 13 1.15 -11.26 -24.46
N SER A 14 0.58 -12.42 -24.80
CA SER A 14 0.87 -13.13 -26.05
C SER A 14 0.17 -12.41 -27.21
N PHE A 15 0.95 -11.94 -28.18
CA PHE A 15 0.47 -11.29 -29.40
C PHE A 15 -0.29 -12.25 -30.33
N SER A 16 -1.36 -11.76 -30.97
CA SER A 16 -1.83 -12.18 -32.30
C SER A 16 -2.68 -11.05 -32.92
N PRO A 17 -2.55 -10.74 -34.24
CA PRO A 17 -3.14 -9.53 -34.83
C PRO A 17 -4.44 -9.79 -35.61
N SER A 18 -5.40 -8.87 -35.57
CA SER A 18 -6.29 -8.51 -36.71
C SER A 18 -7.14 -7.26 -36.41
N LEU A 19 -7.34 -6.43 -37.44
CA LEU A 19 -8.15 -5.19 -37.52
C LEU A 19 -9.45 -5.47 -38.34
N PRO A 20 -10.31 -4.48 -38.65
CA PRO A 20 -11.18 -3.67 -37.77
C PRO A 20 -12.65 -3.64 -38.26
N VAL A 21 -13.65 -3.35 -37.40
CA VAL A 21 -14.98 -2.88 -37.85
C VAL A 21 -15.54 -1.82 -36.88
N SER A 22 -16.12 -0.77 -37.48
CA SER A 22 -16.68 0.44 -36.88
C SER A 22 -18.20 0.32 -36.62
N ASN A 23 -18.73 0.90 -35.52
CA ASN A 23 -19.68 2.05 -35.49
C ASN A 23 -20.52 2.15 -34.18
N LYS A 24 -20.47 3.35 -33.56
CA LYS A 24 -21.52 4.17 -32.86
C LYS A 24 -22.37 3.66 -31.66
N ARG A 25 -21.90 4.09 -30.47
CA ARG A 25 -22.52 4.86 -29.35
C ARG A 25 -24.02 4.78 -28.99
N SER A 26 -24.29 4.46 -27.72
CA SER A 26 -24.94 5.30 -26.66
C SER A 26 -25.19 4.42 -25.42
N GLY A 27 -25.07 4.75 -24.14
CA GLY A 27 -24.58 5.89 -23.36
C GLY A 27 -24.91 5.59 -21.88
N SER A 28 -23.93 5.62 -20.97
CA SER A 28 -24.04 5.86 -19.51
C SER A 28 -22.64 5.71 -18.89
N SER A 29 -22.13 6.77 -18.29
CA SER A 29 -20.70 7.05 -18.04
C SER A 29 -20.07 6.29 -16.86
N PRO A 30 -18.89 5.68 -17.03
CA PRO A 30 -17.96 5.39 -15.95
C PRO A 30 -16.93 6.52 -15.79
N ILE A 31 -16.44 6.70 -14.57
CA ILE A 31 -15.46 7.72 -14.15
C ILE A 31 -14.23 7.68 -15.09
N HIS A 32 -14.02 8.77 -15.80
CA HIS A 32 -12.96 8.95 -16.79
C HIS A 32 -11.64 9.35 -16.09
N CYS A 33 -10.79 8.36 -15.80
CA CYS A 33 -9.39 8.63 -15.49
C CYS A 33 -8.69 9.09 -16.77
N CYS A 34 -8.08 10.28 -16.74
CA CYS A 34 -7.44 10.92 -17.88
C CYS A 34 -6.46 10.00 -18.61
N GLU A 35 -6.60 9.94 -19.94
CA GLU A 35 -5.71 9.23 -20.86
C GLU A 35 -4.41 10.02 -21.04
N ASP A 36 -3.28 9.35 -20.83
CA ASP A 36 -1.94 9.92 -20.71
C ASP A 36 -1.46 10.60 -22.00
N SER A 37 -1.36 11.93 -21.98
CA SER A 37 -0.81 12.75 -23.07
C SER A 37 0.66 13.08 -22.82
N LEU A 38 1.57 12.10 -22.77
CA LEU A 38 3.01 12.38 -22.72
C LEU A 38 3.84 11.41 -23.60
N GLY A 39 3.98 11.82 -24.87
CA GLY A 39 5.28 12.04 -25.53
C GLY A 39 6.23 10.86 -25.71
N ARG A 40 6.17 10.23 -26.89
CA ARG A 40 7.22 9.35 -27.46
C ARG A 40 8.34 10.22 -28.04
N SER A 41 9.55 10.19 -27.47
CA SER A 41 10.75 10.77 -28.10
C SER A 41 11.83 9.70 -28.34
N LYS A 42 12.19 9.52 -29.62
CA LYS A 42 13.41 8.85 -30.09
C LYS A 42 14.64 9.63 -29.60
N LEU A 43 15.71 8.98 -29.14
CA LEU A 43 17.05 9.53 -29.31
C LEU A 43 18.15 8.47 -29.46
N LYS A 44 19.15 8.86 -30.25
CA LYS A 44 20.32 8.13 -30.78
C LYS A 44 21.53 8.15 -29.81
N HIS A 45 22.51 7.33 -30.20
CA HIS A 45 23.84 6.94 -29.67
C HIS A 45 24.88 8.04 -29.31
N ILE A 46 26.00 7.57 -28.69
CA ILE A 46 27.36 8.17 -28.41
C ILE A 46 27.56 8.54 -26.91
N GLY A 47 28.63 8.25 -26.16
CA GLY A 47 29.95 7.60 -26.32
C GLY A 47 30.89 7.99 -25.14
N SER A 48 31.50 7.00 -24.47
CA SER A 48 32.75 6.93 -23.64
C SER A 48 33.31 8.05 -22.70
N ASN A 49 33.59 7.60 -21.46
CA ASN A 49 34.82 7.72 -20.62
C ASN A 49 34.84 8.55 -19.29
N ASN A 50 35.01 7.78 -18.20
CA ASN A 50 35.91 7.90 -17.02
C ASN A 50 35.72 8.97 -15.91
N GLY A 51 35.37 8.49 -14.71
CA GLY A 51 36.05 8.86 -13.45
C GLY A 51 35.21 9.42 -12.28
N LEU A 52 35.17 8.63 -11.20
CA LEU A 52 35.03 9.01 -9.77
C LEU A 52 33.62 9.13 -9.14
N GLU A 53 33.32 8.13 -8.29
CA GLU A 53 32.28 7.96 -7.26
C GLU A 53 30.94 8.72 -7.41
N SER A 54 29.86 7.98 -7.68
CA SER A 54 28.48 8.51 -7.65
C SER A 54 27.47 7.48 -7.15
N PHE A 55 26.58 7.95 -6.28
CA PHE A 55 25.37 7.32 -5.73
C PHE A 55 24.65 6.37 -6.71
N PRO A 56 24.00 5.29 -6.24
CA PRO A 56 23.38 4.26 -7.09
C PRO A 56 22.20 4.74 -7.93
N GLU A 57 21.87 6.03 -7.91
CA GLU A 57 20.87 6.66 -8.79
C GLU A 57 21.47 7.12 -10.14
N LYS A 58 22.80 7.08 -10.33
CA LYS A 58 23.48 7.72 -11.47
C LYS A 58 24.08 6.82 -12.54
N ASN A 59 23.76 5.53 -12.56
CA ASN A 59 24.06 4.65 -13.71
C ASN A 59 22.81 4.41 -14.55
N SER A 60 22.45 5.41 -15.36
CA SER A 60 21.47 5.28 -16.45
C SER A 60 22.06 4.46 -17.61
N LEU A 61 22.33 3.18 -17.38
CA LEU A 61 22.57 2.20 -18.45
C LEU A 61 21.34 1.31 -18.54
N VAL A 62 20.41 1.74 -19.39
CA VAL A 62 19.35 0.95 -20.05
C VAL A 62 18.89 -0.27 -19.25
N THR A 63 18.28 -0.02 -18.10
CA THR A 63 17.14 -0.84 -17.70
C THR A 63 15.96 -0.02 -18.19
N THR A 64 15.16 -0.55 -19.12
CA THR A 64 13.78 -0.07 -19.32
C THR A 64 13.26 0.36 -17.96
N PRO A 65 12.86 1.63 -17.73
CA PRO A 65 12.46 2.08 -16.40
C PRO A 65 11.46 1.04 -15.92
N ALA A 66 11.84 0.28 -14.88
CA ALA A 66 10.96 -0.73 -14.34
C ALA A 66 9.69 0.05 -14.01
N ILE A 67 8.63 -0.15 -14.80
CA ILE A 67 7.37 0.55 -14.58
C ILE A 67 6.95 0.05 -13.22
N ILE A 68 7.21 0.82 -12.17
CA ILE A 68 6.77 0.48 -10.82
C ILE A 68 5.25 0.50 -10.94
N PRO A 69 4.60 -0.68 -10.89
CA PRO A 69 3.17 -0.74 -11.17
C PRO A 69 2.47 0.12 -10.14
N ARG A 70 1.76 1.15 -10.62
CA ARG A 70 0.95 2.01 -9.77
C ARG A 70 -0.08 1.12 -9.06
N PRO A 71 -0.22 1.22 -7.73
CA PRO A 71 -1.19 0.41 -7.03
C PRO A 71 -2.60 0.75 -7.52
N ARG A 72 -3.43 -0.28 -7.70
CA ARG A 72 -4.83 -0.11 -8.11
C ARG A 72 -5.68 0.51 -7.01
N ARG A 73 -5.36 0.20 -5.76
CA ARG A 73 -6.12 0.63 -4.59
C ARG A 73 -5.19 0.85 -3.41
N ILE A 74 -5.42 1.94 -2.70
CA ILE A 74 -4.82 2.21 -1.39
C ILE A 74 -5.94 2.10 -0.36
N ILE A 75 -5.78 1.22 0.61
CA ILE A 75 -6.75 0.97 1.67
C ILE A 75 -6.09 1.39 2.98
N LEU A 76 -6.73 2.32 3.69
CA LEU A 76 -6.28 2.82 4.98
C LEU A 76 -7.00 2.08 6.09
N VAL A 77 -6.23 1.54 7.04
CA VAL A 77 -6.75 0.75 8.16
C VAL A 77 -6.26 1.36 9.46
N ARG A 78 -7.19 1.75 10.33
CA ARG A 78 -6.88 2.10 11.72
C ARG A 78 -6.63 0.80 12.50
N HIS A 79 -5.76 0.85 13.52
CA HIS A 79 -5.58 -0.29 14.41
C HIS A 79 -6.90 -0.62 15.13
N GLY A 80 -7.07 -1.89 15.54
CA GLY A 80 -8.19 -2.30 16.39
C GLY A 80 -8.12 -1.69 17.79
N GLN A 81 -9.14 -1.89 18.62
CA GLN A 81 -9.17 -1.38 19.99
C GLN A 81 -7.94 -1.79 20.81
N SER A 82 -7.17 -0.82 21.30
CA SER A 82 -6.01 -1.03 22.17
C SER A 82 -6.37 -0.94 23.66
N GLU A 83 -5.48 -1.46 24.52
CA GLU A 83 -5.60 -1.31 25.97
C GLU A 83 -5.71 0.16 26.37
N GLY A 84 -4.88 1.03 25.77
CA GLY A 84 -4.92 2.48 25.99
C GLY A 84 -6.20 3.17 25.49
N ASN A 85 -6.95 2.56 24.56
CA ASN A 85 -8.27 3.07 24.17
C ASN A 85 -9.37 2.73 25.19
N VAL A 86 -9.16 1.69 26.01
CA VAL A 86 -10.11 1.26 27.05
C VAL A 86 -9.76 1.93 28.37
N ASP A 87 -8.48 1.99 28.70
CA ASP A 87 -7.95 2.53 29.95
C ASP A 87 -6.75 3.44 29.66
N GLU A 88 -6.97 4.76 29.72
CA GLU A 88 -5.93 5.76 29.50
C GLU A 88 -4.81 5.69 30.57
N SER A 89 -5.07 5.10 31.75
CA SER A 89 -4.03 4.96 32.77
C SER A 89 -2.90 4.02 32.32
N VAL A 90 -3.13 3.17 31.32
CA VAL A 90 -2.11 2.30 30.70
C VAL A 90 -0.89 3.10 30.23
N TYR A 91 -1.09 4.32 29.72
CA TYR A 91 0.01 5.19 29.25
C TYR A 91 0.97 5.60 30.37
N THR A 92 0.56 5.50 31.65
CA THR A 92 1.44 5.79 32.80
C THR A 92 2.39 4.64 33.14
N ARG A 93 2.02 3.41 32.74
CA ARG A 93 2.70 2.17 33.13
C ARG A 93 3.36 1.44 31.96
N VAL A 94 2.87 1.65 30.74
CA VAL A 94 3.35 1.01 29.51
C VAL A 94 3.73 2.09 28.50
N PRO A 95 4.95 2.07 27.92
CA PRO A 95 5.32 2.99 26.86
C PRO A 95 4.38 2.85 25.65
N ASP A 96 3.97 3.98 25.04
CA ASP A 96 3.00 3.99 23.94
C ASP A 96 3.30 2.99 22.80
N PRO A 97 4.54 2.86 22.29
CA PRO A 97 4.84 1.89 21.22
C PRO A 97 4.58 0.42 21.61
N LYS A 98 4.51 0.13 22.92
CA LYS A 98 4.30 -1.21 23.48
C LYS A 98 2.85 -1.49 23.86
N ILE A 99 1.94 -0.53 23.76
CA ILE A 99 0.52 -0.74 24.06
C ILE A 99 -0.07 -1.69 23.01
N GLY A 100 -0.68 -2.78 23.49
CA GLY A 100 -1.24 -3.85 22.67
C GLY A 100 -2.72 -3.67 22.35
N LEU A 101 -3.23 -4.55 21.50
CA LEU A 101 -4.66 -4.75 21.28
C LEU A 101 -5.31 -5.48 22.45
N THR A 102 -6.58 -5.16 22.67
CA THR A 102 -7.48 -6.01 23.46
C THR A 102 -7.93 -7.22 22.65
N GLU A 103 -8.54 -8.22 23.30
CA GLU A 103 -9.16 -9.35 22.60
C GLU A 103 -10.20 -8.90 21.57
N LYS A 104 -10.99 -7.87 21.91
CA LYS A 104 -11.93 -7.24 20.99
C LYS A 104 -11.20 -6.63 19.79
N GLY A 105 -10.11 -5.90 20.02
CA GLY A 105 -9.30 -5.32 18.95
C GLY A 105 -8.70 -6.36 17.99
N VAL A 106 -8.34 -7.54 18.51
CA VAL A 106 -7.89 -8.66 17.67
C VAL A 106 -9.04 -9.18 16.78
N ALA A 107 -10.23 -9.38 17.35
CA ALA A 107 -11.40 -9.79 16.57
C ALA A 107 -11.79 -8.77 15.49
N GLU A 108 -11.72 -7.47 15.81
CA GLU A 108 -11.92 -6.37 14.85
C GLU A 108 -10.94 -6.46 13.68
N ALA A 109 -9.66 -6.74 13.95
CA ALA A 109 -8.64 -6.86 12.92
C ALA A 109 -8.89 -8.05 11.98
N GLU A 110 -9.31 -9.20 12.51
CA GLU A 110 -9.65 -10.38 11.71
C GLU A 110 -10.87 -10.13 10.80
N GLU A 111 -11.92 -9.52 11.35
CA GLU A 111 -13.10 -9.16 10.58
C GLU A 111 -12.78 -8.10 9.51
N CYS A 112 -11.93 -7.14 9.83
CA CYS A 112 -11.42 -6.16 8.87
C CYS A 112 -10.71 -6.85 7.69
N GLY A 113 -9.83 -7.81 7.96
CA GLY A 113 -9.15 -8.60 6.91
C GLY A 113 -10.12 -9.30 5.98
N LYS A 114 -11.16 -9.96 6.53
CA LYS A 114 -12.20 -10.63 5.73
C LYS A 114 -12.95 -9.66 4.82
N ARG A 115 -13.27 -8.45 5.31
CA ARG A 115 -13.95 -7.40 4.52
C ARG A 115 -13.05 -6.86 3.41
N ILE A 116 -11.77 -6.63 3.70
CA ILE A 116 -10.79 -6.18 2.69
C ILE A 116 -10.66 -7.23 1.58
N ARG A 117 -10.54 -8.52 1.94
CA ARG A 117 -10.47 -9.60 0.95
C ARG A 117 -11.68 -9.60 0.02
N LYS A 118 -12.90 -9.57 0.58
CA LYS A 118 -14.15 -9.52 -0.22
C LYS A 118 -14.17 -8.31 -1.16
N LEU A 119 -13.71 -7.15 -0.68
CA LEU A 119 -13.65 -5.91 -1.45
C LEU A 119 -12.62 -5.99 -2.60
N ILE A 120 -11.51 -6.70 -2.42
CA ILE A 120 -10.53 -6.92 -3.49
C ILE A 120 -11.07 -7.93 -4.50
N GLU A 121 -11.67 -9.03 -4.05
CA GLU A 121 -12.22 -10.07 -4.92
C GLU A 121 -13.40 -9.55 -5.77
N SER A 122 -14.17 -8.57 -5.27
CA SER A 122 -15.27 -7.96 -6.03
C SER A 122 -14.82 -7.13 -7.24
N ASP A 123 -13.54 -6.82 -7.39
CA ASP A 123 -13.02 -6.05 -8.53
C ASP A 123 -12.94 -6.87 -9.83
N GLY A 124 -13.15 -8.19 -9.78
CA GLY A 124 -13.11 -9.08 -10.95
C GLY A 124 -11.72 -9.36 -11.52
N ALA A 125 -10.66 -8.80 -10.92
CA ALA A 125 -9.28 -9.13 -11.25
C ALA A 125 -8.84 -10.38 -10.48
N ASN A 126 -8.23 -11.36 -11.15
CA ASN A 126 -7.79 -12.62 -10.52
C ASN A 126 -6.31 -12.61 -10.09
N ASP A 127 -5.50 -11.68 -10.62
CA ASP A 127 -4.05 -11.59 -10.37
C ASP A 127 -3.68 -10.39 -9.49
N TRP A 128 -4.37 -10.25 -8.35
CA TRP A 128 -4.04 -9.24 -7.37
C TRP A 128 -3.03 -9.75 -6.34
N LYS A 129 -2.19 -8.83 -5.85
CA LYS A 129 -1.36 -9.01 -4.66
C LYS A 129 -1.48 -7.82 -3.73
N VAL A 130 -1.35 -8.09 -2.43
CA VAL A 130 -1.40 -7.07 -1.38
C VAL A 130 0.01 -6.83 -0.84
N TYR A 131 0.38 -5.57 -0.73
CA TYR A 131 1.58 -5.13 -0.04
C TYR A 131 1.18 -4.34 1.21
N PHE A 132 1.71 -4.72 2.36
CA PHE A 132 1.38 -4.08 3.64
C PHE A 132 2.47 -3.10 4.05
N TYR A 133 2.06 -1.91 4.43
CA TYR A 133 2.87 -0.94 5.15
C TYR A 133 2.29 -0.78 6.56
N VAL A 134 3.13 -0.85 7.58
CA VAL A 134 2.67 -0.87 8.97
C VAL A 134 3.52 0.04 9.83
N SER A 135 2.88 0.75 10.76
CA SER A 135 3.60 1.46 11.82
C SER A 135 4.34 0.47 12.73
N PRO A 136 5.51 0.82 13.29
CA PRO A 136 6.27 -0.04 14.19
C PRO A 136 5.66 -0.18 15.60
N TYR A 137 4.38 0.18 15.80
CA TYR A 137 3.72 0.08 17.11
C TYR A 137 3.08 -1.29 17.31
N LYS A 138 3.09 -1.79 18.55
CA LYS A 138 2.58 -3.13 18.86
C LYS A 138 1.13 -3.32 18.41
N ARG A 139 0.22 -2.38 18.76
CA ARG A 139 -1.19 -2.40 18.31
C ARG A 139 -1.37 -2.46 16.79
N THR A 140 -0.50 -1.81 16.01
CA THR A 140 -0.59 -1.83 14.54
C THR A 140 -0.04 -3.14 13.97
N LEU A 141 1.02 -3.69 14.55
CA LEU A 141 1.56 -5.00 14.17
C LEU A 141 0.56 -6.13 14.50
N GLU A 142 -0.11 -6.07 15.65
CA GLU A 142 -1.15 -7.03 16.03
C GLU A 142 -2.38 -6.92 15.13
N THR A 143 -2.77 -5.69 14.76
CA THR A 143 -3.83 -5.48 13.76
C THR A 143 -3.44 -6.11 12.42
N LEU A 144 -2.21 -5.89 11.96
CA LEU A 144 -1.72 -6.49 10.73
C LEU A 144 -1.75 -8.02 10.79
N ARG A 145 -1.41 -8.64 11.92
CA ARG A 145 -1.50 -10.09 12.10
C ARG A 145 -2.94 -10.58 11.92
N GLY A 146 -3.92 -9.91 12.53
CA GLY A 146 -5.34 -10.24 12.38
C GLY A 146 -5.82 -10.09 10.95
N VAL A 147 -5.51 -8.96 10.31
CA VAL A 147 -5.85 -8.69 8.89
C VAL A 147 -5.21 -9.73 7.97
N GLY A 148 -3.93 -10.05 8.20
CA GLY A 148 -3.14 -10.97 7.40
C GLY A 148 -3.70 -12.39 7.36
N LYS A 149 -4.41 -12.84 8.41
CA LYS A 149 -5.07 -14.16 8.44
C LYS A 149 -6.08 -14.37 7.31
N ALA A 150 -6.64 -13.30 6.76
CA ALA A 150 -7.58 -13.41 5.65
C ALA A 150 -6.89 -13.72 4.31
N PHE A 151 -5.58 -13.55 4.19
CA PHE A 151 -4.82 -13.65 2.95
C PHE A 151 -3.90 -14.86 2.94
N GLU A 152 -3.88 -15.57 1.82
CA GLU A 152 -2.89 -16.62 1.57
C GLU A 152 -1.52 -16.00 1.30
N SER A 153 -0.44 -16.66 1.72
CA SER A 153 0.93 -16.16 1.55
C SER A 153 1.30 -15.87 0.09
N SER A 154 0.71 -16.59 -0.87
CA SER A 154 0.89 -16.37 -2.32
C SER A 154 0.35 -15.02 -2.81
N ARG A 155 -0.64 -14.46 -2.10
CA ARG A 155 -1.29 -13.18 -2.39
C ARG A 155 -0.61 -12.00 -1.70
N ILE A 156 0.37 -12.24 -0.83
CA ILE A 156 1.10 -11.21 -0.10
C ILE A 156 2.40 -10.92 -0.85
N ALA A 157 2.49 -9.75 -1.47
CA ALA A 157 3.70 -9.29 -2.17
C ALA A 157 4.83 -8.89 -1.20
N GLY A 158 4.46 -8.45 0.01
CA GLY A 158 5.43 -8.08 1.02
C GLY A 158 4.81 -7.30 2.18
N VAL A 159 5.61 -7.13 3.22
CA VAL A 159 5.30 -6.33 4.40
C VAL A 159 6.49 -5.43 4.68
N ARG A 160 6.23 -4.14 4.92
CA ARG A 160 7.27 -3.17 5.27
C ARG A 160 6.83 -2.32 6.45
N GLU A 161 7.69 -2.24 7.45
CA GLU A 161 7.53 -1.26 8.51
C GLU A 161 7.88 0.13 7.99
N GLU A 162 7.05 1.11 8.31
CA GLU A 162 7.23 2.50 7.87
C GLU A 162 7.03 3.42 9.08
N PRO A 163 8.14 3.88 9.72
CA PRO A 163 8.09 4.75 10.90
C PRO A 163 7.34 6.08 10.69
N ARG A 164 7.19 6.51 9.43
CA ARG A 164 6.40 7.70 9.09
C ARG A 164 4.89 7.50 9.23
N LEU A 165 4.41 6.27 9.43
CA LEU A 165 2.99 5.93 9.65
C LEU A 165 2.58 5.92 11.12
N ARG A 166 3.48 6.38 12.00
CA ARG A 166 3.18 6.54 13.43
C ARG A 166 2.02 7.51 13.61
N GLU A 167 1.32 7.31 14.71
CA GLU A 167 0.25 8.20 15.14
C GLU A 167 0.84 9.57 15.44
N GLN A 168 0.01 10.61 15.35
CA GLN A 168 0.47 11.96 15.66
C GLN A 168 0.96 12.00 17.11
N ASP A 169 2.24 12.35 17.28
CA ASP A 169 2.78 12.64 18.59
C ASP A 169 2.14 13.95 19.07
N PHE A 170 1.22 13.85 20.03
CA PHE A 170 0.84 15.00 20.81
C PHE A 170 2.01 15.25 21.77
N GLY A 171 2.71 16.37 21.63
CA GLY A 171 3.84 16.71 22.49
C GLY A 171 3.44 16.82 23.98
N MET A 172 4.27 17.47 24.78
CA MET A 172 3.87 17.80 26.15
C MET A 172 2.69 18.78 26.08
N PHE A 173 1.47 18.32 26.37
CA PHE A 173 0.39 19.24 26.68
C PHE A 173 0.83 19.99 27.94
N PRO A 174 1.01 21.33 27.91
CA PRO A 174 1.17 22.04 29.16
C PRO A 174 -0.11 21.77 29.95
N LEU A 175 0.01 21.08 31.10
CA LEU A 175 -0.98 21.20 32.16
C LEU A 175 -1.11 22.71 32.40
N SER A 176 -2.20 23.30 31.92
CA SER A 176 -2.60 24.61 32.36
C SER A 176 -2.91 24.44 33.84
N ILE A 177 -2.00 24.97 34.66
CA ILE A 177 -2.27 25.31 36.05
C ILE A 177 -3.53 26.17 36.02
N LEU A 178 -4.61 25.66 36.62
CA LEU A 178 -5.73 26.43 37.13
C LEU A 178 -5.69 26.34 38.65
#